data_AF-A0A5F1XZD9-F1
#
_entry.id   AF-A0A5F1XZD9-F1
#
_cell.length_a   1.000
_cell.length_b   1.000
_cell.length_c   1.000
_cell.angle_alpha   90.00
_cell.angle_beta   90.00
_cell.angle_gamma   90.00
#
_symmetry.space_group_name_H-M   'P 1'
#
loop_
_entity.id
_entity.type
_entity.pdbx_description
1 polymer ?
#
loop_
_entity_poly.entity_id
_entity_poly.type
_entity_poly.pdbx_seq_one_letter_code
_entity_poly.pdbx_strand_id
1 'polypeptide(L)'
;MSGSASGSLKKTKGIVLESRTIQDGDAIIRLLPEQGQVENFRIRGIRKSKTRPIASVEPGSLSSVDYYNSKNKETHNVKEISLLNRYDKAKSGYFGMVLVSYLVELASSFTPDGAEHPGEFRLLSGALEELEENGPAPLILPFFKLRLLVSGGFLSKEILCHSCGTELKEMTSVTLQTSPFELVCGNCLHSDQNDLGLVQWIQTFLMLRFRDLKERKISVETLLDLDRICNRMLEPILRKKLKSSVTLYEALGENLGKLS
;
A
#
# COMPACT_ATOMS: atom_id res chain seq x y z
N MET A 1 28.49 35.03 -10.22
CA MET A 1 28.37 34.41 -8.88
C MET A 1 26.99 34.75 -8.33
N SER A 2 25.99 33.92 -8.62
CA SER A 2 24.61 34.11 -8.14
C SER A 2 24.42 33.32 -6.85
N GLY A 3 24.40 34.02 -5.71
CA GLY A 3 24.14 33.42 -4.40
C GLY A 3 22.74 32.79 -4.38
N SER A 4 22.68 31.46 -4.40
CA SER A 4 21.45 30.72 -4.14
C SER A 4 21.09 30.90 -2.67
N ALA A 5 19.93 31.48 -2.40
CA ALA A 5 19.36 31.53 -1.05
C ALA A 5 19.42 30.13 -0.42
N SER A 6 20.26 29.99 0.61
CA SER A 6 20.44 28.74 1.34
C SER A 6 19.17 28.45 2.12
N GLY A 7 18.33 27.57 1.61
CA GLY A 7 17.20 27.03 2.37
C GLY A 7 17.69 26.33 3.63
N SER A 8 16.91 26.35 4.71
CA SER A 8 17.25 25.62 5.95
C SER A 8 17.45 24.13 5.65
N LEU A 9 18.52 23.54 6.18
CA LEU A 9 18.72 22.09 6.14
C LEU A 9 17.64 21.43 7.02
N LYS A 10 16.89 20.50 6.42
CA LYS A 10 15.87 19.68 7.09
C LYS A 10 16.22 18.21 6.98
N LYS A 11 15.62 17.41 7.84
CA LYS A 11 15.73 15.95 7.87
C LYS A 11 14.35 15.34 7.85
N THR A 12 14.16 14.31 7.04
CA THR A 12 12.94 13.49 7.02
C THR A 12 13.29 12.01 6.90
N LYS A 13 12.41 11.15 7.40
CA LYS A 13 12.49 9.71 7.27
C LYS A 13 11.21 9.23 6.60
N GLY A 14 11.32 8.32 5.65
CA GLY A 14 10.15 7.85 4.90
C GLY A 14 10.43 6.65 4.03
N ILE A 15 9.34 6.09 3.49
CA ILE A 15 9.38 5.00 2.53
C ILE A 15 9.41 5.58 1.12
N VAL A 16 10.33 5.12 0.29
CA VAL A 16 10.38 5.52 -1.12
C VAL A 16 9.19 4.91 -1.86
N LEU A 17 8.29 5.76 -2.37
CA LEU A 17 7.14 5.34 -3.16
C LEU A 17 7.50 5.11 -4.63
N GLU A 18 8.25 6.06 -5.20
CA GLU A 18 8.63 6.05 -6.60
C GLU A 18 10.08 6.47 -6.74
N SER A 19 10.73 5.97 -7.78
CA SER A 19 12.11 6.32 -8.10
C SER A 19 12.30 6.35 -9.60
N ARG A 20 12.85 7.45 -10.11
CA ARG A 20 13.27 7.59 -11.50
C ARG A 20 14.71 7.99 -11.56
N THR A 21 15.51 7.23 -12.30
CA THR A 21 16.85 7.66 -12.69
C THR A 21 16.72 8.72 -13.79
N ILE A 22 17.58 9.75 -13.72
CA ILE A 22 17.70 10.77 -14.75
C ILE A 22 19.11 10.71 -15.34
N GLN A 23 19.33 11.40 -16.46
CA GLN A 23 20.65 11.64 -17.02
C GLN A 23 21.63 12.12 -15.92
N ASP A 24 22.90 11.77 -16.08
CA ASP A 24 24.03 12.00 -15.16
C ASP A 24 24.13 11.07 -13.94
N GLY A 25 23.21 10.12 -13.78
CA GLY A 25 23.24 9.14 -12.68
C GLY A 25 22.59 9.65 -11.39
N ASP A 26 21.79 10.70 -11.52
CA ASP A 26 20.88 11.22 -10.50
C ASP A 26 19.64 10.33 -10.34
N ALA A 27 18.99 10.41 -9.18
CA ALA A 27 17.63 9.91 -8.97
C ALA A 27 16.71 11.02 -8.49
N ILE A 28 15.45 10.97 -8.92
CA ILE A 28 14.36 11.67 -8.26
C ILE A 28 13.47 10.62 -7.62
N ILE A 29 13.26 10.76 -6.31
CA ILE A 29 12.38 9.89 -5.54
C ILE A 29 11.17 10.67 -5.05
N ARG A 30 10.07 9.95 -4.90
CA ARG A 30 8.87 10.40 -4.18
C ARG A 30 8.84 9.68 -2.84
N LEU A 31 8.75 10.42 -1.74
CA LEU A 31 8.88 9.87 -0.39
C LEU A 31 7.56 10.00 0.37
N LEU A 32 7.08 8.90 0.95
CA LEU A 32 6.03 8.91 1.97
C LEU A 32 6.70 9.04 3.33
N PRO A 33 6.68 10.23 3.96
CA PRO A 33 7.40 10.42 5.21
C PRO A 33 6.62 9.84 6.39
N GLU A 34 7.36 9.52 7.46
CA GLU A 34 6.78 9.19 8.77
C GLU A 34 6.05 10.39 9.38
N GLN A 35 6.55 11.61 9.10
CA GLN A 35 6.00 12.88 9.56
C GLN A 35 6.11 13.94 8.46
N GLY A 36 5.07 14.74 8.28
CA GLY A 36 5.01 15.79 7.26
C GLY A 36 4.42 15.31 5.94
N GLN A 37 4.70 16.07 4.88
CA GLN A 37 4.02 15.93 3.58
C GLN A 37 4.78 15.01 2.62
N VAL A 38 4.04 14.32 1.76
CA VAL A 38 4.63 13.60 0.62
C VAL A 38 5.30 14.61 -0.31
N GLU A 39 6.60 14.42 -0.55
CA GLU A 39 7.45 15.34 -1.30
C GLU A 39 8.41 14.59 -2.24
N ASN A 40 8.91 15.29 -3.26
CA ASN A 40 9.90 14.77 -4.18
C ASN A 40 11.32 15.26 -3.84
N PHE A 41 12.30 14.39 -3.99
CA PHE A 41 13.69 14.63 -3.63
C PHE A 41 14.62 14.25 -4.78
N ARG A 42 15.55 15.14 -5.15
CA ARG A 42 16.60 14.88 -6.14
C ARG A 42 17.91 14.53 -5.43
N ILE A 43 18.38 13.30 -5.65
CA ILE A 43 19.66 12.78 -5.18
C ILE A 43 20.65 12.80 -6.34
N ARG A 44 21.58 13.75 -6.32
CA ARG A 44 22.57 13.90 -7.40
C ARG A 44 23.65 12.83 -7.33
N GLY A 45 23.97 12.20 -8.46
CA GLY A 45 25.07 11.26 -8.62
C GLY A 45 24.95 9.98 -7.79
N ILE A 46 23.73 9.55 -7.42
CA ILE A 46 23.52 8.36 -6.59
C ILE A 46 24.11 7.10 -7.24
N ARG A 47 24.01 6.96 -8.56
CA ARG A 47 24.52 5.77 -9.28
C ARG A 47 26.04 5.61 -9.24
N LYS A 48 26.77 6.71 -9.10
CA LYS A 48 28.24 6.74 -9.05
C LYS A 48 28.77 6.92 -7.62
N SER A 49 27.88 7.03 -6.65
CA SER A 49 28.26 7.31 -5.26
C SER A 49 28.91 6.08 -4.64
N LYS A 50 30.06 6.28 -4.00
CA LYS A 50 30.74 5.22 -3.23
C LYS A 50 30.27 5.14 -1.77
N THR A 51 29.61 6.19 -1.28
CA THR A 51 29.22 6.35 0.12
C THR A 51 27.72 6.23 0.35
N ARG A 52 26.90 6.58 -0.66
CA ARG A 52 25.43 6.52 -0.56
C ARG A 52 24.92 5.23 -1.19
N PRO A 53 24.24 4.35 -0.44
CA PRO A 53 23.71 3.10 -0.98
C PRO A 53 22.67 3.37 -2.07
N ILE A 54 22.82 2.76 -3.26
CA ILE A 54 21.82 2.87 -4.34
C ILE A 54 20.45 2.37 -3.88
N ALA A 55 20.41 1.37 -2.98
CA ALA A 55 19.18 0.86 -2.41
C ALA A 55 18.38 1.90 -1.58
N SER A 56 18.99 3.01 -1.16
CA SER A 56 18.29 4.10 -0.45
C SER A 56 17.27 4.83 -1.33
N VAL A 57 17.38 4.70 -2.66
CA VAL A 57 16.43 5.27 -3.62
C VAL A 57 15.56 4.20 -4.29
N GLU A 58 15.59 2.94 -3.84
CA GLU A 58 14.72 1.87 -4.36
C GLU A 58 13.31 1.98 -3.76
N PRO A 59 12.23 1.81 -4.56
CA PRO A 59 10.87 1.73 -4.01
C PRO A 59 10.73 0.67 -2.91
N GLY A 60 9.98 1.03 -1.86
CA GLY A 60 9.80 0.21 -0.66
C GLY A 60 10.99 0.21 0.30
N SER A 61 12.06 0.97 0.04
CA SER A 61 13.13 1.19 1.03
C SER A 61 12.74 2.28 2.02
N LEU A 62 13.07 2.06 3.30
CA LEU A 62 12.98 3.07 4.34
C LEU A 62 14.31 3.85 4.39
N SER A 63 14.23 5.16 4.18
CA SER A 63 15.41 6.01 4.03
C SER A 63 15.30 7.29 4.87
N SER A 64 16.44 7.78 5.34
CA SER A 64 16.59 9.11 5.94
C SER A 64 17.18 10.06 4.91
N VAL A 65 16.57 11.24 4.74
CA VAL A 65 16.94 12.24 3.75
C VAL A 65 17.23 13.57 4.45
N ASP A 66 18.45 14.07 4.29
CA ASP A 66 18.83 15.43 4.67
C ASP A 66 18.77 16.32 3.43
N TYR A 67 17.95 17.37 3.44
CA TYR A 67 17.66 18.16 2.24
C TYR A 67 17.59 19.67 2.52
N TYR A 68 17.89 20.46 1.50
CA TYR A 68 17.71 21.90 1.54
C TYR A 68 16.29 22.26 1.09
N ASN A 69 15.48 22.77 2.02
CA ASN A 69 14.12 23.18 1.73
C ASN A 69 14.11 24.31 0.71
N SER A 70 13.66 24.03 -0.51
CA SER A 70 13.56 25.02 -1.57
C SER A 70 12.12 25.53 -1.62
N LYS A 71 11.86 26.70 -1.02
CA LYS A 71 10.54 27.36 -1.12
C LYS A 71 10.13 27.46 -2.59
N ASN A 72 8.91 27.05 -2.92
CA ASN A 72 8.31 27.07 -4.27
C ASN A 72 8.93 26.12 -5.30
N LYS A 73 9.58 25.02 -4.90
CA LYS A 73 9.98 23.96 -5.83
C LYS A 73 9.18 22.68 -5.57
N GLU A 74 8.81 22.01 -6.65
CA GLU A 74 8.19 20.67 -6.61
C GLU A 74 9.17 19.58 -6.16
N THR A 75 10.48 19.85 -6.16
CA THR A 75 11.52 18.88 -5.81
C THR A 75 12.64 19.54 -5.01
N HIS A 76 12.99 18.93 -3.88
CA HIS A 76 14.08 19.37 -3.01
C HIS A 76 15.43 18.78 -3.43
N ASN A 77 16.51 19.52 -3.22
CA ASN A 77 17.86 18.98 -3.43
C ASN A 77 18.33 18.29 -2.15
N VAL A 78 18.71 17.02 -2.29
CA VAL A 78 19.23 16.21 -1.20
C VAL A 78 20.71 16.51 -0.98
N LYS A 79 21.06 16.79 0.29
CA LYS A 79 22.44 16.88 0.76
C LYS A 79 22.99 15.47 1.02
N GLU A 80 22.26 14.67 1.78
CA GLU A 80 22.65 13.32 2.18
C GLU A 80 21.45 12.38 2.21
N ILE A 81 21.68 11.10 1.91
CA ILE A 81 20.66 10.05 2.02
C ILE A 81 21.26 8.81 2.66
N SER A 82 20.55 8.21 3.61
CA SER A 82 20.96 6.97 4.27
C SER A 82 19.85 5.93 4.15
N LEU A 83 20.22 4.71 3.81
CA LEU A 83 19.33 3.56 3.86
C LEU A 83 19.18 3.12 5.32
N LEU A 84 17.94 3.07 5.81
CA LEU A 84 17.64 2.58 7.16
C LEU A 84 17.21 1.13 7.14
N ASN A 85 16.34 0.76 6.20
CA ASN A 85 15.95 -0.63 5.98
C ASN A 85 15.56 -0.84 4.51
N ARG A 86 16.09 -1.91 3.90
CA ARG A 86 15.74 -2.31 2.53
C ARG A 86 14.59 -3.31 2.50
N TYR A 87 14.32 -3.97 3.62
CA TYR A 87 13.40 -5.09 3.77
C TYR A 87 13.75 -6.24 2.82
N ASP A 88 14.98 -6.75 2.93
CA ASP A 88 15.53 -7.77 2.04
C ASP A 88 14.76 -9.10 2.14
N LYS A 89 14.28 -9.50 3.33
CA LYS A 89 13.45 -10.71 3.48
C LYS A 89 12.04 -10.49 2.95
N ALA A 90 11.44 -9.32 3.12
CA ALA A 90 10.16 -8.97 2.49
C ALA A 90 10.24 -9.00 0.95
N LYS A 91 11.40 -8.66 0.40
CA LYS A 91 11.68 -8.67 -1.05
C LYS A 91 12.31 -9.98 -1.53
N SER A 92 12.35 -11.02 -0.70
CA SER A 92 13.00 -12.28 -1.06
C SER A 92 12.19 -13.08 -2.10
N GLY A 93 12.89 -13.57 -3.12
CA GLY A 93 12.29 -14.29 -4.24
C GLY A 93 11.43 -13.40 -5.14
N TYR A 94 10.94 -14.00 -6.23
CA TYR A 94 10.14 -13.25 -7.22
C TYR A 94 8.84 -12.72 -6.61
N PHE A 95 8.11 -13.57 -5.86
CA PHE A 95 6.85 -13.18 -5.22
C PHE A 95 7.01 -12.02 -4.22
N GLY A 96 8.01 -12.06 -3.33
CA GLY A 96 8.26 -10.98 -2.39
C GLY A 96 8.56 -9.65 -3.09
N MET A 97 9.40 -9.68 -4.13
CA MET A 97 9.76 -8.47 -4.88
C MET A 97 8.54 -7.82 -5.56
N VAL A 98 7.68 -8.61 -6.23
CA VAL A 98 6.49 -8.07 -6.89
C VAL A 98 5.39 -7.69 -5.89
N LEU A 99 5.28 -8.39 -4.76
CA LEU A 99 4.35 -8.07 -3.67
C LEU A 99 4.69 -6.70 -3.06
N VAL A 100 5.94 -6.48 -2.67
CA VAL A 100 6.38 -5.18 -2.14
C VAL A 100 6.17 -4.08 -3.18
N SER A 101 6.53 -4.31 -4.44
CA SER A 101 6.28 -3.37 -5.54
C SER A 101 4.80 -2.98 -5.64
N TYR A 102 3.90 -3.96 -5.53
CA TYR A 102 2.45 -3.73 -5.55
C TYR A 102 1.94 -2.92 -4.37
N LEU A 103 2.33 -3.28 -3.14
CA LEU A 103 1.92 -2.56 -1.93
C LEU A 103 2.38 -1.10 -1.98
N VAL A 104 3.61 -0.85 -2.44
CA VAL A 104 4.19 0.48 -2.58
C VAL A 104 3.48 1.29 -3.67
N GLU A 105 3.23 0.70 -4.85
CA GLU A 105 2.51 1.38 -5.94
C GLU A 105 1.07 1.73 -5.53
N LEU A 106 0.39 0.80 -4.85
CA LEU A 106 -0.94 1.01 -4.33
C LEU A 106 -0.95 2.13 -3.28
N ALA A 107 -0.05 2.12 -2.31
CA ALA A 107 0.09 3.23 -1.35
C ALA A 107 0.37 4.57 -2.06
N SER A 108 1.23 4.58 -3.08
CA SER A 108 1.54 5.78 -3.88
C SER A 108 0.29 6.41 -4.48
N SER A 109 -0.67 5.59 -4.92
CA SER A 109 -1.93 6.07 -5.52
C SER A 109 -2.89 6.74 -4.53
N PHE A 110 -2.75 6.49 -3.23
CA PHE A 110 -3.58 7.07 -2.17
C PHE A 110 -2.95 8.28 -1.48
N THR A 111 -1.70 8.61 -1.80
CA THR A 111 -0.90 9.56 -1.02
C THR A 111 -0.43 10.74 -1.87
N PRO A 112 -1.31 11.62 -2.37
CA PRO A 112 -0.92 12.76 -3.22
C PRO A 112 0.11 13.69 -2.57
N ASP A 113 0.93 14.34 -3.40
CA ASP A 113 1.98 15.28 -2.98
C ASP A 113 1.39 16.46 -2.20
N GLY A 114 2.17 17.00 -1.26
CA GLY A 114 1.79 18.19 -0.49
C GLY A 114 0.76 17.96 0.62
N ALA A 115 0.40 16.71 0.89
CA ALA A 115 -0.47 16.33 1.99
C ALA A 115 0.21 15.33 2.93
N GLU A 116 -0.22 15.34 4.20
CA GLU A 116 0.23 14.39 5.21
C GLU A 116 -0.60 13.12 5.16
N HIS A 117 0.06 11.95 5.20
CA HIS A 117 -0.59 10.64 5.11
C HIS A 117 -0.06 9.68 6.18
N PRO A 118 -0.19 10.03 7.48
CA PRO A 118 0.40 9.24 8.56
C PRO A 118 -0.27 7.86 8.72
N GLY A 119 -1.53 7.70 8.29
CA GLY A 119 -2.22 6.41 8.30
C GLY A 119 -1.63 5.43 7.29
N GLU A 120 -1.44 5.91 6.07
CA GLU A 120 -0.86 5.17 4.94
C GLU A 120 0.60 4.84 5.20
N PHE A 121 1.37 5.76 5.81
CA PHE A 121 2.74 5.46 6.24
C PHE A 121 2.77 4.30 7.24
N ARG A 122 1.95 4.36 8.30
CA ARG A 122 1.89 3.28 9.31
C ARG A 122 1.44 1.95 8.70
N LEU A 123 0.47 1.99 7.79
CA LEU A 123 -0.02 0.80 7.12
C LEU A 123 1.06 0.17 6.22
N LEU A 124 1.76 0.96 5.41
CA LEU A 124 2.84 0.48 4.55
C LEU A 124 4.05 0.02 5.36
N SER A 125 4.50 0.79 6.35
CA SER A 125 5.63 0.40 7.22
C SER A 125 5.32 -0.91 7.95
N GLY A 126 4.14 -1.02 8.56
CA GLY A 126 3.73 -2.24 9.27
C GLY A 126 3.60 -3.45 8.35
N ALA A 127 3.14 -3.27 7.11
CA ALA A 127 3.12 -4.34 6.12
C ALA A 127 4.55 -4.79 5.74
N LEU A 128 5.47 -3.85 5.46
CA LEU A 128 6.85 -4.18 5.14
C LEU A 128 7.59 -4.85 6.30
N GLU A 129 7.37 -4.39 7.54
CA GLU A 129 7.92 -5.01 8.75
C GLU A 129 7.40 -6.42 8.97
N GLU A 130 6.09 -6.65 8.79
CA GLU A 130 5.48 -7.96 8.90
C GLU A 130 6.06 -8.95 7.86
N LEU A 131 6.21 -8.50 6.61
CA LEU A 131 6.79 -9.31 5.54
C LEU A 131 8.30 -9.54 5.74
N GLU A 132 9.00 -8.61 6.39
CA GLU A 132 10.41 -8.78 6.75
C GLU A 132 10.56 -9.83 7.86
N GLU A 133 9.73 -9.76 8.89
CA GLU A 133 9.79 -10.69 10.02
C GLU A 133 9.33 -12.10 9.62
N ASN A 134 8.21 -12.21 8.91
CA ASN A 134 7.51 -13.48 8.68
C ASN A 134 7.64 -14.01 7.23
N GLY A 135 8.18 -13.20 6.33
CA GLY A 135 8.29 -13.52 4.90
C GLY A 135 7.06 -13.11 4.07
N PRO A 136 7.18 -13.11 2.73
CA PRO A 136 6.08 -12.82 1.81
C PRO A 136 4.88 -13.74 1.99
N ALA A 137 3.69 -13.17 2.23
CA ALA A 137 2.46 -13.94 2.42
C ALA A 137 1.28 -13.32 1.64
N PRO A 138 0.53 -14.09 0.83
CA PRO A 138 -0.64 -13.58 0.09
C PRO A 138 -1.73 -12.93 0.96
N LEU A 139 -1.85 -13.36 2.22
CA LEU A 139 -2.84 -12.85 3.19
C LEU A 139 -2.77 -11.32 3.37
N ILE A 140 -1.58 -10.73 3.19
CA ILE A 140 -1.38 -9.27 3.32
C ILE A 140 -2.18 -8.48 2.29
N LEU A 141 -2.49 -9.05 1.12
CA LEU A 141 -3.11 -8.32 0.01
C LEU A 141 -4.51 -7.80 0.36
N PRO A 142 -5.51 -8.64 0.67
CA PRO A 142 -6.84 -8.13 1.04
C PRO A 142 -6.80 -7.32 2.34
N PHE A 143 -5.91 -7.65 3.29
CA PHE A 143 -5.72 -6.85 4.50
C PHE A 143 -5.30 -5.42 4.18
N PHE A 144 -4.23 -5.27 3.40
CA PHE A 144 -3.71 -3.97 3.03
C PHE A 144 -4.74 -3.16 2.21
N LYS A 145 -5.38 -3.78 1.21
CA LYS A 145 -6.37 -3.13 0.35
C LYS A 145 -7.58 -2.62 1.15
N LEU A 146 -8.17 -3.45 2.02
CA LEU A 146 -9.31 -3.05 2.85
C LEU A 146 -8.94 -1.92 3.81
N ARG A 147 -7.77 -2.00 4.46
CA ARG A 147 -7.29 -0.95 5.35
C ARG A 147 -7.04 0.36 4.62
N LEU A 148 -6.53 0.30 3.39
CA LEU A 148 -6.29 1.47 2.56
C LEU A 148 -7.60 2.10 2.06
N LEU A 149 -8.58 1.29 1.64
CA LEU A 149 -9.93 1.76 1.29
C LEU A 149 -10.60 2.50 2.45
N VAL A 150 -10.47 1.97 3.67
CA VAL A 150 -10.96 2.66 4.88
C VAL A 150 -10.21 3.96 5.14
N SER A 151 -8.87 3.96 5.05
CA SER A 151 -8.06 5.15 5.28
C SER A 151 -8.37 6.27 4.28
N GLY A 152 -8.60 5.89 3.01
CA GLY A 152 -9.03 6.82 1.96
C GLY A 152 -10.51 7.24 2.02
N GLY A 153 -11.29 6.74 2.98
CA GLY A 153 -12.71 7.08 3.14
C GLY A 153 -13.66 6.44 2.12
N PHE A 154 -13.20 5.41 1.40
CA PHE A 154 -13.99 4.70 0.38
C PHE A 154 -14.76 3.49 0.95
N LEU A 155 -14.42 3.07 2.17
CA LEU A 155 -15.04 1.95 2.85
C LEU A 155 -15.27 2.28 4.32
N SER A 156 -16.46 2.00 4.84
CA SER A 156 -16.72 2.09 6.28
C SER A 156 -16.13 0.90 7.02
N LYS A 157 -15.71 1.10 8.28
CA LYS A 157 -15.37 0.00 9.18
C LYS A 157 -16.62 -0.77 9.64
N GLU A 158 -17.76 -0.09 9.64
CA GLU A 158 -19.06 -0.67 10.01
C GLU A 158 -19.71 -1.27 8.76
N ILE A 159 -20.18 -2.51 8.88
CA ILE A 159 -20.87 -3.24 7.83
C ILE A 159 -22.35 -3.27 8.16
N LEU A 160 -23.11 -2.39 7.51
CA LEU A 160 -24.54 -2.19 7.71
C LEU A 160 -25.28 -2.32 6.39
N CYS A 161 -26.52 -2.82 6.44
CA CYS A 161 -27.39 -2.87 5.26
C CYS A 161 -27.61 -1.45 4.75
N HIS A 162 -27.35 -1.20 3.46
CA HIS A 162 -27.54 0.10 2.82
C HIS A 162 -29.01 0.57 2.92
N SER A 163 -29.97 -0.36 2.87
CA SER A 163 -31.40 -0.04 2.83
C SER A 163 -32.03 0.19 4.21
N CYS A 164 -31.70 -0.63 5.21
CA CYS A 164 -32.37 -0.59 6.52
C CYS A 164 -31.43 -0.35 7.72
N GLY A 165 -30.11 -0.33 7.51
CA GLY A 165 -29.13 -0.12 8.58
C GLY A 165 -28.89 -1.32 9.50
N THR A 166 -29.52 -2.48 9.25
CA THR A 166 -29.27 -3.71 10.03
C THR A 166 -27.78 -4.05 10.06
N GLU A 167 -27.25 -4.47 11.21
CA GLU A 167 -25.86 -4.90 11.35
C GLU A 167 -25.63 -6.30 10.77
N LEU A 168 -24.42 -6.56 10.24
CA LEU A 168 -24.07 -7.86 9.64
C LEU A 168 -24.38 -9.07 10.55
N LYS A 169 -24.21 -8.93 11.87
CA LYS A 169 -24.44 -10.01 12.85
C LYS A 169 -25.90 -10.47 12.92
N GLU A 170 -26.84 -9.64 12.45
CA GLU A 170 -28.28 -9.88 12.45
C GLU A 170 -28.80 -10.36 11.09
N MET A 171 -27.93 -10.41 10.06
CA MET A 171 -28.31 -10.80 8.70
C MET A 171 -28.22 -12.30 8.47
N THR A 172 -29.21 -12.86 7.79
CA THR A 172 -29.24 -14.28 7.37
C THR A 172 -28.75 -14.50 5.94
N SER A 173 -28.85 -13.47 5.09
CA SER A 173 -28.24 -13.42 3.76
C SER A 173 -27.91 -11.99 3.38
N VAL A 174 -26.95 -11.83 2.47
CA VAL A 174 -26.48 -10.54 1.97
C VAL A 174 -26.23 -10.62 0.48
N THR A 175 -26.64 -9.61 -0.27
CA THR A 175 -26.16 -9.37 -1.63
C THR A 175 -25.14 -8.23 -1.59
N LEU A 176 -23.96 -8.48 -2.15
CA LEU A 176 -22.86 -7.53 -2.20
C LEU A 176 -22.73 -6.92 -3.60
N GLN A 177 -22.83 -5.60 -3.68
CA GLN A 177 -22.40 -4.80 -4.83
C GLN A 177 -21.01 -4.22 -4.54
N THR A 178 -20.14 -4.20 -5.56
CA THR A 178 -18.72 -3.79 -5.38
C THR A 178 -18.36 -2.47 -6.08
N SER A 179 -19.29 -1.91 -6.86
CA SER A 179 -19.15 -0.59 -7.47
C SER A 179 -20.55 0.03 -7.69
N PRO A 180 -21.03 0.90 -6.78
CA PRO A 180 -20.46 1.22 -5.46
C PRO A 180 -20.40 0.01 -4.52
N PHE A 181 -19.59 0.10 -3.45
CA PHE A 181 -19.61 -0.91 -2.39
C PHE A 181 -20.86 -0.72 -1.53
N GLU A 182 -21.81 -1.62 -1.71
CA GLU A 182 -23.07 -1.61 -0.99
C GLU A 182 -23.44 -3.05 -0.64
N LEU A 183 -23.97 -3.23 0.57
CA LEU A 183 -24.49 -4.51 1.01
C LEU A 183 -25.96 -4.36 1.36
N VAL A 184 -26.78 -5.28 0.89
CA VAL A 184 -28.22 -5.29 1.16
C VAL A 184 -28.59 -6.64 1.77
N CYS A 185 -29.25 -6.63 2.91
CA CYS A 185 -29.66 -7.85 3.59
C CYS A 185 -30.83 -8.53 2.86
N GLY A 186 -31.01 -9.83 3.10
CA GLY A 186 -32.09 -10.62 2.51
C GLY A 186 -33.51 -10.15 2.85
N ASN A 187 -33.69 -9.32 3.88
CA ASN A 187 -34.99 -8.72 4.22
C ASN A 187 -35.33 -7.52 3.32
N CYS A 188 -34.32 -6.85 2.78
CA CYS A 188 -34.49 -5.68 1.90
C CYS A 188 -34.40 -6.06 0.42
N LEU A 189 -33.60 -7.07 0.07
CA LEU A 189 -33.47 -7.58 -1.28
C LEU A 189 -33.54 -9.11 -1.28
N HIS A 190 -34.62 -9.64 -1.82
CA HIS A 190 -34.73 -11.07 -2.09
C HIS A 190 -33.95 -11.41 -3.37
N SER A 191 -32.86 -12.15 -3.20
CA SER A 191 -31.95 -12.58 -4.27
C SER A 191 -31.52 -14.02 -4.01
N ASP A 192 -31.26 -14.77 -5.09
CA ASP A 192 -30.64 -16.11 -5.00
C ASP A 192 -29.15 -16.03 -4.65
N GLN A 193 -28.54 -14.85 -4.79
CA GLN A 193 -27.15 -14.59 -4.41
C GLN A 193 -27.02 -14.36 -2.90
N ASN A 194 -26.08 -15.06 -2.25
CA ASN A 194 -25.76 -14.88 -0.84
C ASN A 194 -24.24 -14.80 -0.59
N ASP A 195 -23.75 -13.58 -0.41
CA ASP A 195 -22.35 -13.25 -0.15
C ASP A 195 -22.02 -13.18 1.36
N LEU A 196 -22.92 -13.61 2.24
CA LEU A 196 -22.77 -13.43 3.70
C LEU A 196 -21.41 -13.91 4.24
N GLY A 197 -20.96 -15.11 3.85
CA GLY A 197 -19.68 -15.64 4.32
C GLY A 197 -18.49 -14.78 3.90
N LEU A 198 -18.53 -14.21 2.69
CA LEU A 198 -17.48 -13.34 2.17
C LEU A 198 -17.48 -11.98 2.88
N VAL A 199 -18.66 -11.42 3.13
CA VAL A 199 -18.82 -10.17 3.88
C VAL A 199 -18.39 -10.34 5.35
N GLN A 200 -18.62 -11.50 5.96
CA GLN A 200 -18.09 -11.84 7.29
C GLN A 200 -16.56 -11.85 7.31
N TRP A 201 -15.92 -12.33 6.24
CA TRP A 201 -14.48 -12.24 6.11
C TRP A 201 -13.99 -10.80 5.92
N ILE A 202 -14.67 -9.99 5.10
CA ILE A 202 -14.37 -8.54 4.99
C ILE A 202 -14.43 -7.90 6.39
N GLN A 203 -15.49 -8.17 7.16
CA GLN A 203 -15.60 -7.67 8.54
C GLN A 203 -14.43 -8.14 9.41
N THR A 204 -14.06 -9.41 9.32
CA THR A 204 -12.95 -10.00 10.07
C THR A 204 -11.63 -9.29 9.76
N PHE A 205 -11.34 -9.02 8.49
CA PHE A 205 -10.15 -8.29 8.05
C PHE A 205 -10.14 -6.82 8.52
N LEU A 206 -11.32 -6.19 8.59
CA LEU A 206 -11.48 -4.83 9.09
C LEU A 206 -11.35 -4.73 10.62
N MET A 207 -11.73 -5.77 11.36
CA MET A 207 -11.75 -5.76 12.83
C MET A 207 -10.44 -6.27 13.44
N LEU A 208 -9.82 -7.30 12.88
CA LEU A 208 -8.63 -7.91 13.45
C LEU A 208 -7.34 -7.18 13.06
N ARG A 209 -6.33 -7.22 13.94
CA ARG A 209 -4.96 -6.88 13.56
C ARG A 209 -4.40 -8.01 12.71
N PHE A 210 -3.41 -7.71 11.86
CA PHE A 210 -2.84 -8.71 10.96
C PHE A 210 -2.30 -9.95 11.70
N ARG A 211 -1.63 -9.75 12.84
CA ARG A 211 -1.13 -10.85 13.68
C ARG A 211 -2.24 -11.84 14.09
N ASP A 212 -3.42 -11.33 14.47
CA ASP A 212 -4.54 -12.15 14.94
C ASP A 212 -5.28 -12.79 13.74
N LEU A 213 -5.19 -12.16 12.57
CA LEU A 213 -5.73 -12.68 11.31
C LEU A 213 -4.92 -13.89 10.81
N LYS A 214 -3.60 -13.91 11.01
CA LYS A 214 -2.72 -15.05 10.65
C LYS A 214 -3.13 -16.35 11.36
N GLU A 215 -3.74 -16.26 12.53
CA GLU A 215 -4.19 -17.41 13.31
C GLU A 215 -5.52 -17.99 12.80
N ARG A 216 -6.21 -17.28 11.89
CA ARG A 216 -7.48 -17.73 11.31
C ARG A 216 -7.24 -18.69 10.17
N LYS A 217 -8.04 -19.75 10.12
CA LYS A 217 -8.09 -20.67 8.97
C LYS A 217 -8.94 -20.06 7.87
N ILE A 218 -8.29 -19.58 6.83
CA ILE A 218 -8.92 -19.08 5.61
C ILE A 218 -8.54 -20.00 4.45
N SER A 219 -9.51 -20.36 3.61
CA SER A 219 -9.22 -21.13 2.40
C SER A 219 -8.58 -20.25 1.33
N VAL A 220 -7.84 -20.88 0.42
CA VAL A 220 -7.22 -20.17 -0.71
C VAL A 220 -8.29 -19.53 -1.60
N GLU A 221 -9.42 -20.21 -1.81
CA GLU A 221 -10.55 -19.72 -2.60
C GLU A 221 -11.12 -18.44 -1.99
N THR A 222 -11.40 -18.44 -0.68
CA THR A 222 -11.91 -17.24 0.00
C THR A 222 -10.90 -16.10 -0.03
N LEU A 223 -9.61 -16.39 0.12
CA LEU A 223 -8.57 -15.37 0.04
C LEU A 223 -8.52 -14.72 -1.35
N LEU A 224 -8.63 -15.51 -2.41
CA LEU A 224 -8.68 -15.04 -3.79
C LEU A 224 -9.96 -14.24 -4.08
N ASP A 225 -11.09 -14.66 -3.55
CA ASP A 225 -12.36 -13.95 -3.70
C ASP A 225 -12.34 -12.58 -2.99
N LEU A 226 -11.77 -12.52 -1.78
CA LEU A 226 -11.55 -11.25 -1.07
C LEU A 226 -10.65 -10.32 -1.88
N ASP A 227 -9.54 -10.84 -2.41
CA ASP A 227 -8.62 -10.05 -3.22
C ASP A 227 -9.30 -9.51 -4.48
N ARG A 228 -10.08 -10.36 -5.17
CA ARG A 228 -10.85 -10.00 -6.35
C ARG A 228 -11.87 -8.89 -6.07
N ILE A 229 -12.59 -8.98 -4.95
CA ILE A 229 -13.52 -7.93 -4.54
C ILE A 229 -12.78 -6.62 -4.25
N CYS A 230 -11.67 -6.68 -3.52
CA CYS A 230 -10.86 -5.51 -3.26
C CYS A 230 -10.38 -4.84 -4.56
N ASN A 231 -9.99 -5.64 -5.57
CA ASN A 231 -9.60 -5.11 -6.88
C ASN A 231 -10.77 -4.38 -7.58
N ARG A 232 -11.98 -4.93 -7.52
CA ARG A 232 -13.19 -4.28 -8.07
C ARG A 232 -13.53 -2.98 -7.37
N MET A 233 -13.37 -2.92 -6.04
CA MET A 233 -13.55 -1.69 -5.26
C MET A 233 -12.52 -0.63 -5.64
N LEU A 234 -11.26 -1.05 -5.85
CA LEU A 234 -10.15 -0.16 -6.15
C LEU A 234 -10.19 0.38 -7.58
N GLU A 235 -10.69 -0.38 -8.55
CA GLU A 235 -10.71 -0.01 -9.97
C GLU A 235 -11.28 1.40 -10.26
N PRO A 236 -12.49 1.77 -9.80
CA PRO A 236 -13.03 3.11 -10.03
C PRO A 236 -12.24 4.22 -9.30
N ILE A 237 -11.57 3.89 -8.19
CA ILE A 237 -10.79 4.83 -7.37
C ILE A 237 -9.45 5.14 -8.05
N LEU A 238 -8.75 4.10 -8.50
CA LEU A 238 -7.40 4.21 -9.05
C LEU A 238 -7.37 4.93 -10.40
N ARG A 239 -8.44 4.83 -11.21
CA ARG A 239 -8.56 5.40 -12.57
C ARG A 239 -7.46 4.96 -13.57
N LYS A 240 -6.55 4.09 -13.14
CA LYS A 240 -5.47 3.48 -13.92
C LYS A 240 -5.16 2.11 -13.34
N LYS A 241 -4.73 1.17 -14.18
CA LYS A 241 -4.21 -0.11 -13.72
C LYS A 241 -2.83 0.09 -13.09
N LEU A 242 -2.60 -0.56 -11.95
CA LEU A 242 -1.27 -0.62 -11.33
C LEU A 242 -0.32 -1.43 -12.22
N LYS A 243 0.88 -0.91 -12.45
CA LYS A 243 1.91 -1.52 -13.30
C LYS A 243 2.35 -2.86 -12.74
N SER A 244 2.48 -2.96 -11.42
CA SER A 244 2.85 -4.16 -10.67
C SER A 244 1.77 -5.24 -10.65
N SER A 245 0.53 -4.93 -11.04
CA SER A 245 -0.60 -5.86 -10.89
C SER A 245 -0.43 -7.13 -11.72
N VAL A 246 0.07 -7.02 -12.96
CA VAL A 246 0.21 -8.19 -13.85
C VAL A 246 1.23 -9.16 -13.28
N THR A 247 2.43 -8.68 -12.96
CA THR A 247 3.51 -9.50 -12.43
C THR A 247 3.20 -10.06 -11.04
N LEU A 248 2.44 -9.33 -10.21
CA LEU A 248 1.95 -9.85 -8.93
C LEU A 248 1.08 -11.09 -9.13
N TYR A 249 0.06 -11.03 -10.00
CA TYR A 249 -0.88 -12.15 -10.14
C TYR A 249 -0.28 -13.33 -10.90
N GLU A 250 0.69 -13.10 -11.78
CA GLU A 250 1.55 -14.16 -12.34
C GLU A 250 2.31 -14.88 -11.22
N ALA A 251 3.04 -14.13 -10.37
CA ALA A 251 3.79 -14.71 -9.26
C ALA A 251 2.88 -15.40 -8.23
N LEU A 252 1.68 -14.85 -7.98
CA LEU A 252 0.71 -15.43 -7.06
C LEU A 252 0.21 -16.78 -7.56
N GLY A 253 -0.09 -16.92 -8.85
CA GLY A 253 -0.50 -18.19 -9.46
C GLY A 253 0.57 -19.28 -9.31
N GLU A 254 1.83 -18.94 -9.58
CA GLU A 254 2.97 -19.86 -9.38
C GLU A 254 3.20 -20.24 -7.90
N ASN A 255 2.88 -19.35 -6.97
CA ASN A 255 3.08 -19.56 -5.54
C ASN A 255 1.94 -20.40 -4.92
N LEU A 256 0.70 -20.13 -5.31
CA LEU A 256 -0.46 -20.89 -4.83
C LEU A 256 -0.46 -22.33 -5.36
N GLY A 257 0.03 -22.56 -6.59
CA GLY A 257 0.23 -23.92 -7.12
C GLY A 257 1.30 -24.76 -6.39
N LYS A 258 2.06 -24.17 -5.46
CA LYS A 258 3.01 -24.87 -4.58
C LYS A 258 2.44 -25.17 -3.19
N LEU A 259 1.26 -24.63 -2.88
CA LEU A 259 0.56 -24.78 -1.59
C LEU A 259 -0.61 -25.79 -1.67
N SER A 260 -1.00 -26.19 -2.88
CA SER A 260 -1.88 -27.33 -3.19
C SER A 260 -1.08 -28.62 -3.32
#